data_AF-A0A7X6P3M6-F1
#
_entry.id   AF-A0A7X6P3M6-F1
#
_cell.length_a   1.000
_cell.length_b   1.000
_cell.length_c   1.000
_cell.angle_alpha   90.00
_cell.angle_beta   90.00
_cell.angle_gamma   90.00
#
_symmetry.space_group_name_H-M   'P 1'
#
loop_
_entity.id
_entity.type
_entity.pdbx_description
1 polymer ?
#
loop_
_entity_poly.entity_id
_entity_poly.type
_entity_poly.pdbx_seq_one_letter_code
_entity_poly.pdbx_strand_id
1 'polypeptide(L)'
;MFRCKPLAAAIFGLWTMLIWGQRLINIANDDLQGFELAWSTGRALAFVVVGAAVLIVVVKPVAPATMVRVVSVAAAVTIALWSVQVVLIALRDYSVGFIVVHAVLGVVSIGLAVWATRQAKRHDDAGTRRSGGATVAAGL
;
A
#
# COMPACT_ATOMS: atom_id res chain seq x y z
N MET A 1 27.79 1.33 0.28
CA MET A 1 26.86 1.06 1.39
C MET A 1 25.46 0.81 0.82
N PHE A 2 25.03 -0.45 0.73
CA PHE A 2 23.67 -0.78 0.33
C PHE A 2 22.72 -0.37 1.47
N ARG A 3 22.11 0.81 1.32
CA ARG A 3 20.98 1.25 2.14
C ARG A 3 19.93 0.15 2.01
N CYS A 4 19.66 -0.61 3.08
CA CYS A 4 18.59 -1.61 3.07
C CYS A 4 17.30 -0.85 2.74
N LYS A 5 16.85 -0.95 1.48
CA LYS A 5 15.58 -0.37 1.03
C LYS A 5 14.48 -0.95 1.91
N PRO A 6 13.45 -0.17 2.26
CA PRO A 6 12.37 -0.64 3.14
C PRO A 6 11.62 -1.77 2.44
N LEU A 7 12.04 -3.01 2.70
CA LEU A 7 11.53 -4.23 2.08
C LEU A 7 10.01 -4.32 2.24
N ALA A 8 9.47 -3.90 3.39
CA ALA A 8 8.03 -3.91 3.64
C ALA A 8 7.29 -2.96 2.69
N ALA A 9 7.82 -1.77 2.41
CA ALA A 9 7.22 -0.84 1.46
C ALA A 9 7.30 -1.38 0.02
N ALA A 10 8.41 -2.04 -0.35
CA ALA A 10 8.54 -2.69 -1.64
C ALA A 10 7.51 -3.82 -1.82
N ILE A 11 7.39 -4.70 -0.83
CA ILE A 11 6.42 -5.81 -0.84
C ILE A 11 4.99 -5.26 -0.87
N PHE A 12 4.69 -4.26 -0.05
CA PHE A 12 3.37 -3.62 -0.02
C PHE A 12 3.01 -3.00 -1.38
N GLY A 13 3.94 -2.27 -2.01
CA GLY A 13 3.74 -1.68 -3.33
C GLY A 13 3.52 -2.74 -4.42
N LEU A 14 4.36 -3.80 -4.45
CA LEU A 14 4.23 -4.90 -5.40
C LEU A 14 2.93 -5.68 -5.21
N TRP A 15 2.56 -5.99 -3.96
CA TRP A 15 1.30 -6.66 -3.62
C TRP A 15 0.10 -5.84 -4.10
N THR A 16 0.12 -4.52 -3.85
CA THR A 16 -0.94 -3.62 -4.30
C THR A 16 -1.03 -3.60 -5.83
N MET A 17 0.10 -3.52 -6.54
CA MET A 17 0.11 -3.61 -8.00
C MET A 17 -0.45 -4.94 -8.51
N LEU A 18 -0.11 -6.06 -7.86
CA LEU A 18 -0.54 -7.39 -8.25
C LEU A 18 -2.06 -7.56 -8.12
N ILE A 19 -2.64 -7.25 -6.96
CA ILE A 19 -4.07 -7.49 -6.71
C ILE A 19 -4.95 -6.59 -7.57
N TRP A 20 -4.55 -5.33 -7.75
CA TRP A 20 -5.36 -4.34 -8.50
C TRP A 20 -5.08 -4.40 -9.99
N GLY A 21 -3.87 -4.78 -10.41
CA GLY A 21 -3.56 -5.13 -11.80
C GLY A 21 -4.35 -6.35 -12.25
N GLN A 22 -4.41 -7.41 -11.42
CA GLN A 22 -5.26 -8.56 -11.71
C GLN A 22 -6.74 -8.17 -11.77
N ARG A 23 -7.21 -7.24 -10.91
CA ARG A 23 -8.58 -6.72 -10.98
C ARG A 23 -8.86 -5.99 -12.30
N LEU A 24 -7.91 -5.25 -12.86
CA LEU A 24 -8.08 -4.62 -14.18
C LEU A 24 -8.22 -5.67 -15.28
N ILE A 25 -7.42 -6.73 -15.25
CA ILE A 25 -7.53 -7.85 -16.18
C ILE A 25 -8.91 -8.50 -16.05
N ASN A 26 -9.39 -8.72 -14.82
CA ASN A 26 -10.71 -9.30 -14.59
C ASN A 26 -11.83 -8.39 -15.12
N ILE A 27 -11.76 -7.07 -14.85
CA ILE A 27 -12.74 -6.10 -15.37
C ILE A 27 -12.78 -6.10 -16.90
N ALA A 28 -11.64 -6.25 -17.57
CA ALA A 28 -11.58 -6.32 -19.03
C ALA A 28 -12.22 -7.58 -19.62
N ASN A 29 -12.39 -8.63 -18.79
CA ASN A 29 -13.05 -9.88 -19.17
C ASN A 29 -14.49 -9.99 -18.62
N ASP A 30 -14.91 -9.06 -17.77
CA ASP A 30 -16.25 -9.02 -17.19
C ASP A 30 -17.19 -8.19 -18.08
N ASP A 31 -18.47 -8.59 -18.20
CA ASP A 31 -19.51 -7.84 -18.93
C ASP A 31 -20.05 -6.63 -18.12
N LEU A 32 -19.15 -5.78 -17.63
CA LEU A 32 -19.53 -4.57 -16.88
C LEU A 32 -19.88 -3.43 -17.85
N GLN A 33 -20.96 -2.69 -17.55
CA GLN A 33 -21.38 -1.53 -18.35
C GLN A 33 -21.71 -0.32 -17.47
N GLY A 34 -21.68 0.87 -18.06
CA GLY A 34 -22.09 2.12 -17.43
C GLY A 34 -21.29 2.46 -16.16
N PHE A 35 -22.02 2.79 -15.08
CA PHE A 35 -21.43 3.24 -13.82
C PHE A 35 -20.57 2.17 -13.13
N GLU A 36 -20.99 0.90 -13.17
CA GLU A 36 -20.26 -0.20 -12.52
C GLU A 36 -18.87 -0.42 -13.14
N LEU A 37 -18.79 -0.33 -14.47
CA LEU A 37 -17.52 -0.36 -15.20
C LEU A 37 -16.64 0.82 -14.81
N ALA A 38 -17.18 2.04 -14.86
CA ALA A 38 -16.44 3.26 -14.55
C ALA A 38 -15.90 3.26 -13.11
N TRP A 39 -16.74 2.91 -12.14
CA TRP A 39 -16.37 2.86 -10.73
C TRP A 39 -15.34 1.76 -10.44
N SER A 40 -15.56 0.55 -10.97
CA SER A 40 -14.62 -0.57 -10.78
C SER A 40 -13.26 -0.29 -11.40
N THR A 41 -13.23 0.25 -12.62
CA THR A 41 -12.00 0.59 -13.35
C THR A 41 -11.27 1.74 -12.68
N GLY A 42 -11.98 2.84 -12.38
CA GLY A 42 -11.39 4.02 -11.75
C GLY A 42 -10.75 3.71 -10.40
N ARG A 43 -11.42 2.90 -9.58
CA ARG A 43 -10.87 2.44 -8.30
C ARG A 43 -9.64 1.55 -8.50
N ALA A 44 -9.68 0.59 -9.42
CA ALA A 44 -8.54 -0.29 -9.66
C ALA A 44 -7.31 0.49 -10.20
N LEU A 45 -7.52 1.41 -11.15
CA LEU A 45 -6.48 2.31 -11.63
C LEU A 45 -5.89 3.17 -10.50
N ALA A 46 -6.73 3.74 -9.63
CA ALA A 46 -6.28 4.54 -8.51
C ALA A 46 -5.33 3.74 -7.60
N PHE A 47 -5.64 2.48 -7.31
CA PHE A 47 -4.78 1.64 -6.48
C PHE A 47 -3.51 1.16 -7.19
N VAL A 48 -3.55 0.95 -8.51
CA VAL A 48 -2.35 0.75 -9.31
C VAL A 48 -1.43 1.97 -9.19
N VAL A 49 -1.98 3.18 -9.28
CA VAL A 49 -1.20 4.42 -9.08
C VAL A 49 -0.64 4.51 -7.66
N VAL A 50 -1.40 4.11 -6.64
CA VAL A 50 -0.91 4.04 -5.24
C VAL A 50 0.25 3.06 -5.12
N GLY A 51 0.12 1.85 -5.66
CA GLY A 51 1.20 0.85 -5.68
C GLY A 51 2.45 1.37 -6.38
N ALA A 52 2.28 1.98 -7.55
CA ALA A 52 3.38 2.61 -8.30
C ALA A 52 4.04 3.75 -7.51
N ALA A 53 3.27 4.63 -6.86
CA ALA A 53 3.80 5.72 -6.04
C ALA A 53 4.66 5.19 -4.87
N VAL A 54 4.22 4.13 -4.20
CA VAL A 54 5.01 3.46 -3.15
C VAL A 54 6.32 2.89 -3.73
N LEU A 55 6.27 2.23 -4.89
CA LEU A 55 7.47 1.70 -5.54
C LEU A 55 8.44 2.80 -5.98
N ILE A 56 7.93 3.93 -6.48
CA ILE A 56 8.72 5.09 -6.87
C ILE A 56 9.53 5.62 -5.68
N VAL A 57 8.91 5.82 -4.51
CA VAL A 57 9.63 6.30 -3.31
C VAL A 57 10.62 5.27 -2.76
N VAL A 58 10.46 3.98 -3.06
CA VAL A 58 11.42 2.93 -2.70
C VAL A 58 12.66 2.93 -3.62
N VAL A 59 12.48 3.22 -4.91
CA VAL A 59 13.58 3.15 -5.89
C VAL A 59 14.29 4.48 -6.13
N LYS A 60 13.58 5.60 -5.98
CA LYS A 60 14.13 6.95 -6.17
C LYS A 60 14.70 7.50 -4.86
N PRO A 61 15.77 8.30 -4.94
CA PRO A 61 16.25 9.04 -3.77
C PRO A 61 15.24 10.13 -3.42
N VAL A 62 14.45 9.92 -2.36
CA VAL A 62 13.50 10.90 -1.84
C VAL A 62 13.83 11.25 -0.39
N ALA A 63 13.31 12.39 0.08
CA ALA A 63 13.41 12.76 1.49
C ALA A 63 12.70 11.69 2.37
N PRO A 64 13.28 11.31 3.53
CA PRO A 64 12.65 10.35 4.44
C PRO A 64 11.21 10.70 4.82
N ALA A 65 10.93 11.97 5.12
CA ALA A 65 9.59 12.47 5.42
C ALA A 65 8.59 12.23 4.26
N THR A 66 9.03 12.40 3.01
CA THR A 66 8.19 12.13 1.83
C THR A 66 7.85 10.66 1.72
N MET A 67 8.83 9.77 1.91
CA MET A 67 8.61 8.33 1.93
C MET A 67 7.60 7.93 3.02
N VAL A 68 7.79 8.43 4.25
CA VAL A 68 6.87 8.18 5.37
C VAL A 68 5.46 8.65 5.03
N ARG A 69 5.32 9.85 4.47
CA ARG A 69 4.01 10.41 4.08
C ARG A 69 3.32 9.57 3.03
N VAL A 70 4.00 9.26 1.92
CA VAL A 70 3.44 8.47 0.82
C VAL A 70 3.01 7.09 1.30
N VAL A 71 3.89 6.38 2.02
CA VAL A 71 3.58 5.04 2.54
C VAL A 71 2.45 5.08 3.57
N SER A 72 2.42 6.07 4.47
CA SER A 72 1.38 6.18 5.49
C SER A 72 0.00 6.50 4.88
N VAL A 73 -0.06 7.38 3.88
CA VAL A 73 -1.31 7.70 3.18
C VAL A 73 -1.80 6.48 2.39
N ALA A 74 -0.91 5.81 1.64
CA ALA A 74 -1.24 4.58 0.93
C ALA A 74 -1.76 3.50 1.88
N ALA A 75 -1.11 3.33 3.03
CA ALA A 75 -1.53 2.37 4.04
C ALA A 75 -2.90 2.72 4.63
N ALA A 76 -3.14 3.97 4.99
CA ALA A 76 -4.43 4.41 5.54
C ALA A 76 -5.59 4.17 4.57
N VAL A 77 -5.39 4.50 3.29
CA VAL A 77 -6.38 4.28 2.23
C VAL A 77 -6.64 2.78 2.02
N THR A 78 -5.59 1.96 1.95
CA THR A 78 -5.72 0.50 1.85
C THR A 78 -6.49 -0.08 3.03
N ILE A 79 -6.17 0.33 4.26
CA ILE A 79 -6.83 -0.16 5.47
C ILE A 79 -8.32 0.22 5.46
N ALA A 80 -8.64 1.49 5.20
CA ALA A 80 -10.01 1.97 5.17
C ALA A 80 -10.84 1.22 4.12
N LEU A 81 -10.32 1.08 2.89
CA LEU A 81 -11.03 0.39 1.83
C LEU A 81 -11.27 -1.07 2.17
N TRP A 82 -10.22 -1.82 2.55
CA TRP A 82 -10.37 -3.25 2.80
C TRP A 82 -11.26 -3.54 4.00
N SER A 83 -11.25 -2.67 5.03
CA SER A 83 -12.17 -2.79 6.16
C SER A 83 -13.63 -2.70 5.72
N VAL A 84 -13.97 -1.75 4.86
CA VAL A 84 -15.33 -1.61 4.31
C VAL A 84 -15.65 -2.73 3.32
N GLN A 85 -14.73 -3.03 2.40
CA GLN A 85 -14.95 -3.99 1.32
C GLN A 85 -15.18 -5.41 1.84
N VAL A 86 -14.41 -5.87 2.83
CA VAL A 86 -14.59 -7.21 3.42
C VAL A 86 -15.96 -7.34 4.07
N VAL A 87 -16.41 -6.31 4.80
CA VAL A 87 -17.75 -6.28 5.41
C VAL A 87 -18.84 -6.31 4.34
N LEU A 88 -18.74 -5.47 3.31
CA LEU A 88 -19.72 -5.43 2.23
C LEU A 88 -19.78 -6.74 1.43
N ILE A 89 -18.66 -7.43 1.25
CA ILE A 89 -18.63 -8.74 0.60
C ILE A 89 -19.29 -9.80 1.49
N ALA A 90 -19.02 -9.80 2.80
CA ALA A 90 -19.59 -10.75 3.73
C ALA A 90 -21.12 -10.61 3.91
N LEU A 91 -21.65 -9.40 3.68
CA LEU A 91 -23.09 -9.11 3.77
C LEU A 91 -23.87 -9.35 2.47
N ARG A 92 -23.20 -9.75 1.39
CA ARG A 92 -23.83 -10.04 0.08
C ARG A 92 -23.87 -11.55 -0.18
N ASP A 93 -24.77 -11.97 -1.06
CA ASP A 93 -24.97 -13.38 -1.45
C ASP A 93 -23.88 -13.91 -2.39
N TYR A 94 -22.62 -13.82 -1.97
CA TYR A 94 -21.49 -14.43 -2.67
C TYR A 94 -21.23 -15.85 -2.17
N SER A 95 -20.59 -16.67 -3.02
CA SER A 95 -20.13 -17.98 -2.60
C SER A 95 -19.11 -17.89 -1.46
N VAL A 96 -19.08 -18.89 -0.57
CA VAL A 96 -18.14 -18.93 0.57
C VAL A 96 -16.69 -18.78 0.09
N GLY A 97 -16.33 -19.44 -1.01
CA GLY A 97 -14.98 -19.32 -1.60
C GLY A 97 -14.63 -17.88 -1.99
N PHE A 98 -15.57 -17.15 -2.59
CA PHE A 98 -15.38 -15.75 -2.94
C PHE A 98 -15.16 -14.87 -1.71
N ILE A 99 -15.95 -15.07 -0.65
CA ILE A 99 -15.83 -14.33 0.61
C ILE A 99 -14.47 -14.59 1.25
N VAL A 100 -14.06 -15.86 1.35
CA VAL A 100 -12.79 -16.26 1.96
C VAL A 100 -11.59 -15.66 1.23
N VAL A 101 -11.56 -15.72 -0.09
CA VAL A 101 -10.46 -15.14 -0.89
C VAL A 101 -10.33 -13.64 -0.62
N HIS A 102 -11.43 -12.89 -0.62
CA HIS A 102 -11.38 -11.45 -0.39
C HIS A 102 -11.05 -11.09 1.06
N ALA A 103 -11.50 -11.89 2.04
CA ALA A 103 -11.12 -11.72 3.43
C ALA A 103 -9.60 -11.89 3.59
N VAL A 104 -9.01 -12.95 3.00
CA VAL A 104 -7.56 -13.19 3.04
C VAL A 104 -6.79 -12.06 2.34
N LEU A 105 -7.21 -11.64 1.14
CA LEU A 105 -6.60 -10.51 0.44
C LEU A 105 -6.64 -9.24 1.29
N GLY A 106 -7.76 -8.99 1.99
CA GLY A 106 -7.90 -7.85 2.90
C GLY A 106 -6.96 -7.92 4.09
N VAL A 107 -6.90 -9.06 4.78
CA VAL A 107 -6.00 -9.27 5.93
C VAL A 107 -4.54 -9.09 5.53
N VAL A 108 -4.11 -9.70 4.41
CA VAL A 108 -2.73 -9.57 3.92
C VAL A 108 -2.43 -8.12 3.55
N SER A 109 -3.33 -7.45 2.83
CA SER A 109 -3.15 -6.04 2.43
C SER A 109 -3.03 -5.11 3.64
N ILE A 110 -3.87 -5.30 4.65
CA ILE A 110 -3.82 -4.55 5.91
C ILE A 110 -2.53 -4.83 6.67
N GLY A 111 -2.13 -6.11 6.79
CA GLY A 111 -0.90 -6.51 7.46
C GLY A 111 0.34 -5.86 6.81
N LEU A 112 0.43 -5.89 5.48
CA LEU A 112 1.50 -5.25 4.72
C LEU A 112 1.48 -3.73 4.87
N ALA A 113 0.31 -3.10 4.83
CA ALA A 113 0.16 -1.66 5.03
C ALA A 113 0.67 -1.20 6.42
N VAL A 114 0.30 -1.94 7.47
CA VAL A 114 0.75 -1.69 8.85
C VAL A 114 2.26 -1.89 8.97
N TRP A 115 2.78 -2.98 8.41
CA TRP A 115 4.21 -3.29 8.46
C TRP A 115 5.06 -2.25 7.72
N ALA A 116 4.66 -1.88 6.51
CA ALA A 116 5.31 -0.85 5.71
C ALA A 116 5.35 0.50 6.42
N THR A 117 4.23 0.91 7.01
CA THR A 117 4.14 2.17 7.78
C THR A 117 5.07 2.17 8.99
N ARG A 118 5.08 1.06 9.77
CA ARG A 118 5.95 0.91 10.94
C ARG A 118 7.43 0.93 10.56
N GLN A 119 7.80 0.25 9.48
CA GLN A 119 9.18 0.24 9.01
C GLN A 119 9.63 1.62 8.52
N ALA A 120 8.81 2.30 7.72
CA ALA A 120 9.11 3.63 7.18
C ALA A 120 9.39 4.65 8.29
N LYS A 121 8.53 4.70 9.32
CA LYS A 121 8.70 5.59 10.48
C LYS A 121 9.98 5.29 11.28
N ARG A 122 10.28 4.02 11.54
CA ARG A 122 11.52 3.61 12.25
C ARG A 122 12.79 4.05 11.53
N HIS A 123 12.80 4.03 10.19
CA HIS A 123 13.95 4.50 9.41
C HIS A 123 14.16 6.01 9.49
N ASP A 124 13.07 6.78 9.55
CA ASP A 124 13.11 8.24 9.71
C ASP A 124 13.64 8.64 11.10
N ASP A 125 13.09 8.05 12.16
CA ASP A 125 13.53 8.27 13.55
C ASP A 125 15.02 7.95 13.74
N ALA A 126 15.50 6.85 13.14
CA ALA A 126 16.90 6.46 13.20
C ALA A 126 17.82 7.41 12.43
N GLY A 127 17.32 8.04 11.36
CA GLY A 127 18.05 9.08 10.63
C GLY A 127 18.20 10.35 11.46
N THR A 128 17.09 10.85 12.02
CA THR A 128 17.06 12.07 12.84
C THR A 128 17.97 11.96 14.08
N ARG A 129 17.97 10.83 14.78
CA ARG A 129 18.85 10.61 15.95
C ARG A 129 20.34 10.65 15.58
N ARG A 130 20.73 10.09 14.44
CA ARG A 130 22.13 10.11 13.98
C ARG A 130 22.59 11.53 13.61
N SER A 131 21.74 12.29 12.93
CA SER A 131 22.04 13.68 12.57
C SER A 131 22.19 14.56 13.80
N GLY A 132 21.29 14.43 14.79
CA GLY A 132 21.38 15.19 16.05
C GLY A 132 22.63 14.88 16.86
N GLY A 133 23.02 13.60 16.97
CA GLY A 133 24.24 13.20 17.67
C GLY A 133 25.53 13.72 17.02
N ALA A 134 25.58 13.75 15.67
CA ALA A 134 26.71 14.30 14.94
C ALA A 134 26.84 15.83 15.14
N THR A 135 25.73 16.57 15.18
CA THR A 135 25.74 18.01 15.46
C THR A 135 26.24 18.30 16.88
N VAL A 136 25.83 17.50 17.88
CA VAL A 136 26.30 17.66 19.26
C VAL A 136 27.81 17.35 19.38
N ALA A 137 28.29 16.30 18.71
CA ALA A 137 29.70 15.93 18.75
C ALA A 137 30.63 16.92 18.03
N ALA A 138 30.15 17.61 16.98
CA ALA A 138 30.93 18.61 16.25
C ALA A 138 30.94 20.00 16.91
N GLY A 139 30.09 20.22 17.91
CA GLY A 139 30.04 21.46 18.70
C GLY A 139 30.82 21.41 20.01
N LEU A 140 31.51 20.30 20.30
CA LEU A 140 32.43 20.09 21.43
C LEU A 140 33.88 20.04 20.91
#